data_AF-A0A0F9DXB4-F1
#
_entry.id   AF-A0A0F9DXB4-F1
#
_cell.length_a   1.000
_cell.length_b   1.000
_cell.length_c   1.000
_cell.angle_alpha   90.00
_cell.angle_beta   90.00
_cell.angle_gamma   90.00
#
_symmetry.space_group_name_H-M   'P 1'
#
loop_
_entity.id
_entity.type
_entity.pdbx_description
1 polymer ?
#
loop_
_entity_poly.entity_id
_entity_poly.type
_entity_poly.pdbx_seq_one_letter_code
_entity_poly.pdbx_strand_id
1 'polypeptide(L)' 'MDENIFIRCQVARNHNTSARVLVKLSKDTNFNVRYWVVSNSNTPEKIFKKLATDTDINVRNWHTIRVNSIRRYILIDE' A
#
# COMPACT_ATOMS: atom_id res chain seq x y z
N MET A 1 -11.29 19.85 1.18
CA MET A 1 -10.71 18.54 0.78
C MET A 1 -9.40 18.86 0.08
N ASP A 2 -8.30 18.24 0.47
CA ASP A 2 -7.02 18.40 -0.24
C ASP A 2 -7.12 17.61 -1.55
N GLU A 3 -7.40 18.31 -2.66
CA GLU A 3 -7.50 17.74 -4.02
C GLU A 3 -6.26 16.93 -4.41
N ASN A 4 -5.11 17.24 -3.81
CA ASN A 4 -3.86 16.55 -4.07
C ASN A 4 -3.89 15.10 -3.59
N ILE A 5 -4.67 14.76 -2.55
CA ILE A 5 -4.77 13.38 -2.06
C ILE A 5 -5.36 12.46 -3.13
N PHE A 6 -6.42 12.89 -3.82
CA PHE A 6 -7.05 12.08 -4.86
C PHE A 6 -6.07 11.78 -5.99
N ILE A 7 -5.33 12.80 -6.45
CA ILE A 7 -4.31 12.66 -7.49
C ILE A 7 -3.22 11.68 -7.04
N ARG A 8 -2.70 11.81 -5.82
CA ARG A 8 -1.66 10.90 -5.29
C ARG A 8 -2.16 9.47 -5.16
N CYS A 9 -3.42 9.27 -4.78
CA CYS A 9 -4.06 7.95 -4.79
C CYS A 9 -4.15 7.37 -6.20
N GLN A 10 -4.54 8.15 -7.21
CA GLN A 10 -4.58 7.69 -8.60
C GLN A 10 -3.18 7.33 -9.11
N VAL A 11 -2.16 8.14 -8.80
CA VAL A 11 -0.77 7.82 -9.13
C VAL A 11 -0.34 6.53 -8.44
N ALA A 12 -0.64 6.35 -7.15
CA ALA A 12 -0.31 5.14 -6.41
C ALA A 12 -1.02 3.89 -6.99
N ARG A 13 -2.28 4.03 -7.44
CA ARG A 13 -3.07 2.92 -8.00
C ARG A 13 -2.70 2.56 -9.45
N ASN A 14 -2.06 3.47 -10.18
CA ASN A 14 -1.72 3.26 -11.58
C ASN A 14 -0.60 2.21 -11.74
N HIS A 15 -0.87 1.13 -12.49
CA HIS A 15 0.07 0.04 -12.75
C HIS A 15 1.29 0.44 -13.60
N ASN A 16 1.29 1.63 -14.21
CA ASN A 16 2.44 2.19 -14.92
C ASN A 16 3.31 3.05 -14.02
N THR A 17 2.90 3.29 -12.78
CA THR A 17 3.69 4.08 -11.83
C THR A 17 4.94 3.31 -11.47
N SER A 18 6.08 3.98 -11.66
CA SER A 18 7.38 3.39 -11.37
C SER A 18 7.57 3.13 -9.87
N ALA A 19 8.35 2.09 -9.57
CA ALA A 19 8.79 1.77 -8.21
C ALA A 19 9.39 2.99 -7.47
N ARG A 20 10.15 3.84 -8.17
CA ARG A 20 10.75 5.06 -7.58
C ARG A 20 9.70 6.04 -7.06
N VAL A 21 8.60 6.20 -7.79
CA VAL A 21 7.49 7.07 -7.38
C VAL A 21 6.73 6.43 -6.22
N LEU A 22 6.48 5.12 -6.29
CA LEU A 22 5.82 4.36 -5.21
C LEU A 22 6.60 4.44 -3.89
N VAL A 23 7.93 4.38 -3.93
CA VAL A 23 8.81 4.59 -2.75
C VAL A 23 8.65 5.97 -2.13
N LYS A 24 8.37 7.01 -2.93
CA LYS A 24 8.10 8.35 -2.40
C LYS A 24 6.73 8.41 -1.75
N LEU A 25 5.71 7.89 -2.43
CA LEU A 25 4.33 7.86 -1.96
C LEU A 25 4.14 6.94 -0.73
N SER A 26 5.01 5.97 -0.51
CA SER A 26 4.98 5.12 0.68
C SER A 26 5.21 5.90 1.99
N LYS A 27 5.68 7.15 1.90
CA LYS A 27 5.91 8.05 3.04
C LYS A 27 4.83 9.12 3.16
N ASP A 28 3.78 9.05 2.35
CA ASP A 28 2.68 10.02 2.38
C ASP A 28 2.02 10.02 3.76
N THR A 29 1.61 11.19 4.24
CA THR A 29 0.91 11.31 5.53
C THR A 29 -0.49 10.70 5.46
N ASN A 30 -1.10 10.68 4.28
CA ASN A 30 -2.42 10.12 4.08
C ASN A 30 -2.36 8.58 3.92
N PHE A 31 -3.08 7.88 4.78
CA PHE A 31 -3.10 6.42 4.77
C PHE A 31 -3.70 5.84 3.47
N ASN A 32 -4.64 6.53 2.79
CA ASN A 32 -5.19 6.04 1.53
C ASN A 32 -4.12 5.98 0.44
N VAL A 33 -3.23 6.98 0.39
CA VAL A 33 -2.12 6.99 -0.57
C VAL A 33 -1.18 5.82 -0.28
N ARG A 34 -0.79 5.62 0.99
CA ARG A 34 0.06 4.48 1.41
C ARG A 34 -0.62 3.14 1.11
N TYR A 35 -1.92 3.01 1.35
CA TYR A 35 -2.68 1.81 1.03
C TYR A 35 -2.61 1.47 -0.47
N TRP A 36 -2.84 2.44 -1.36
CA TRP A 36 -2.75 2.21 -2.80
C TRP A 36 -1.33 1.92 -3.27
N VAL A 37 -0.31 2.47 -2.60
CA VAL A 37 1.09 2.10 -2.87
C VAL A 37 1.26 0.61 -2.63
N VAL A 38 0.84 0.10 -1.47
CA VAL A 38 0.99 -1.31 -1.14
C VAL A 38 0.15 -2.19 -2.07
N SER A 39 -1.03 -1.74 -2.50
CA SER A 39 -1.85 -2.46 -3.48
C SER A 39 -1.21 -2.58 -4.88
N ASN A 40 -0.24 -1.72 -5.23
CA ASN A 40 0.39 -1.69 -6.54
C ASN A 40 1.42 -2.82 -6.73
N SER A 41 1.32 -3.55 -7.85
CA SER A 41 2.24 -4.67 -8.18
C SER A 41 3.69 -4.25 -8.40
N ASN A 42 3.94 -2.99 -8.75
CA ASN A 42 5.29 -2.45 -8.94
C ASN A 42 5.94 -1.99 -7.64
N THR A 43 5.25 -2.12 -6.50
CA THR A 43 5.78 -1.71 -5.21
C THR A 43 6.89 -2.67 -4.78
N PRO A 44 8.11 -2.16 -4.50
CA PRO A 44 9.23 -3.00 -4.10
C PRO A 44 9.00 -3.71 -2.77
N GLU A 45 9.56 -4.91 -2.62
CA GLU A 45 9.36 -5.74 -1.41
C GLU A 45 9.78 -5.06 -0.10
N LYS A 46 10.87 -4.29 -0.14
CA LYS A 46 11.34 -3.50 1.00
C LYS A 46 10.30 -2.51 1.53
N ILE A 47 9.41 -2.02 0.67
CA ILE A 47 8.33 -1.12 1.06
C ILE A 47 7.20 -1.89 1.74
N PHE A 48 6.91 -3.13 1.33
CA PHE A 48 5.99 -4.01 2.05
C PHE A 48 6.42 -4.23 3.50
N LYS A 49 7.68 -4.59 3.71
CA LYS A 49 8.23 -4.81 5.06
C LYS A 49 8.13 -3.57 5.94
N LYS A 50 8.34 -2.39 5.35
CA LYS A 50 8.21 -1.12 6.07
C LYS A 50 6.77 -0.77 6.42
N LEU A 51 5.81 -1.07 5.55
CA LEU A 51 4.40 -0.73 5.76
C LEU A 51 3.62 -1.82 6.52
N ALA A 52 4.21 -2.99 6.76
CA ALA A 52 3.68 -4.01 7.66
C ALA A 52 3.54 -3.49 9.12
N THR A 53 4.32 -2.49 9.51
CA THR A 53 4.25 -1.82 10.81
C THR A 53 3.66 -0.41 10.73
N ASP A 54 2.95 -0.09 9.64
CA ASP A 54 2.30 1.21 9.47
C ASP A 54 1.32 1.50 10.62
N THR A 55 1.13 2.76 10.97
CA THR A 55 0.18 3.16 12.03
C THR A 55 -1.27 2.84 11.66
N ASP A 56 -1.61 2.86 10.37
CA ASP A 56 -2.95 2.58 9.88
C ASP A 56 -3.17 1.08 9.65
N ILE A 57 -4.26 0.56 10.22
CA ILE A 57 -4.58 -0.87 10.16
C ILE A 57 -4.89 -1.36 8.73
N ASN A 58 -5.45 -0.50 7.86
CA ASN A 58 -5.75 -0.88 6.49
C ASN A 58 -4.49 -1.00 5.65
N VAL A 59 -3.48 -0.16 5.95
CA VAL A 59 -2.16 -0.25 5.31
C VAL A 59 -1.42 -1.50 5.77
N ARG A 60 -1.47 -1.83 7.07
CA ARG A 60 -0.91 -3.09 7.60
C ARG A 60 -1.58 -4.31 6.98
N ASN A 61 -2.92 -4.36 7.03
CA ASN A 61 -3.71 -5.53 6.63
C ASN A 61 -3.99 -5.61 5.13
N TRP A 62 -3.23 -4.91 4.29
CA TRP A 62 -3.45 -4.94 2.84
C TRP A 62 -3.40 -6.38 2.28
N HIS A 63 -2.53 -7.22 2.85
CA HIS A 63 -2.36 -8.62 2.46
C HIS A 63 -3.65 -9.41 2.67
N THR A 64 -4.43 -9.06 3.69
CA THR A 64 -5.74 -9.64 3.96
C THR A 64 -6.76 -9.20 2.91
N ILE A 65 -6.61 -7.99 2.37
CA ILE A 65 -7.48 -7.44 1.32
C ILE A 65 -7.17 -8.02 -0.05
N ARG A 66 -5.90 -8.33 -0.35
CA ARG A 66 -5.51 -9.02 -1.60
C ARG A 66 -5.99 -10.47 -1.66
N VAL A 67 -6.28 -11.06 -0.49
CA VAL A 67 -6.54 -12.50 -0.31
C VAL A 67 -8.03 -12.88 -0.38
N ASN A 68 -8.95 -11.93 -0.60
CA ASN A 68 -10.30 -12.29 -1.06
C ASN A 68 -10.33 -12.88 -2.49
N SER A 69 -9.19 -12.99 -3.18
CA SER A 69 -9.07 -13.85 -4.37
C SER A 69 -8.37 -15.19 -4.15
N ILE A 70 -7.44 -15.36 -3.20
CA ILE A 70 -6.85 -16.69 -2.91
C ILE A 70 -6.39 -16.75 -1.46
N ARG A 71 -7.25 -17.28 -0.60
CA ARG A 71 -6.99 -18.00 0.66
C ARG A 71 -5.54 -17.98 1.17
N ARG A 72 -5.37 -17.53 2.42
CA ARG A 72 -4.36 -17.98 3.41
C ARG A 72 -2.97 -17.33 3.33
N TYR A 73 -2.78 -16.25 4.09
CA TYR A 73 -1.53 -16.02 4.82
C TYR A 73 -1.87 -15.39 6.18
N ILE A 74 -1.44 -16.07 7.26
CA ILE A 74 -1.39 -15.61 8.66
C ILE A 74 -2.77 -15.69 9.37
N LEU A 75 -3.26 -16.83 9.87
CA LEU A 75 -2.74 -17.53 11.05
C LEU A 75 -1.65 -16.76 11.76
N ILE A 76 -2.11 -15.90 12.67
CA ILE A 76 -1.34 -15.36 13.77
C ILE A 76 -0.94 -16.58 14.61
N ASP A 77 0.23 -17.14 14.35
CA ASP A 77 1.00 -18.00 15.25
C ASP A 77 2.36 -17.26 15.36
N GLU A 78 2.86 -16.75 16.48
CA GLU A 78 2.76 -17.13 17.91
C GLU A 78 2.43 -15.93 18.83
#